data_AF-A0A959RSS3-F1
#
_entry.id   AF-A0A959RSS3-F1
#
_cell.length_a   1.000
_cell.length_b   1.000
_cell.length_c   1.000
_cell.angle_alpha   90.00
_cell.angle_beta   90.00
_cell.angle_gamma   90.00
#
_symmetry.space_group_name_H-M   'P 1'
#
loop_
_entity.id
_entity.type
_entity.pdbx_description
1 polymer ?
#
loop_
_entity_poly.entity_id
_entity_poly.type
_entity_poly.pdbx_seq_one_letter_code
_entity_poly.pdbx_strand_id
1 'polypeptide(L)'
;MKALLIVFLLQIPVFSWAVTIISDLDDTLKITNVLDRDEAIRNALYSKKAFSGFPDLLFEMQTYASDLYILSGSPSFLRRRVNSFLSHHK
;
A
#
# COMPACT_ATOMS: atom_id res chain seq x y z
N MET A 1 -26.47 -32.96 -27.38
CA MET A 1 -25.93 -32.93 -26.00
C MET A 1 -24.64 -32.12 -25.88
N LYS A 2 -23.58 -32.38 -26.65
CA LYS A 2 -22.30 -31.64 -26.55
C LYS A 2 -22.41 -30.11 -26.71
N ALA A 3 -23.19 -29.66 -27.69
CA ALA A 3 -23.42 -28.22 -27.92
C ALA A 3 -24.13 -27.53 -26.74
N LEU A 4 -25.05 -28.23 -26.07
CA LEU A 4 -25.77 -27.73 -24.90
C LEU A 4 -24.85 -27.56 -23.68
N LEU A 5 -23.89 -28.47 -23.52
CA LEU A 5 -22.87 -28.39 -22.46
C LEU A 5 -21.95 -27.16 -22.64
N ILE A 6 -21.58 -26.86 -23.89
CA ILE A 6 -20.72 -25.71 -24.22
C ILE A 6 -21.45 -24.39 -23.94
N VAL A 7 -22.73 -24.28 -24.33
CA VAL A 7 -23.54 -23.09 -24.02
C VAL A 7 -23.70 -22.88 -22.52
N PHE A 8 -23.82 -23.97 -21.75
CA PHE A 8 -23.90 -23.92 -20.28
C PHE A 8 -22.59 -23.47 -19.62
N LEU A 9 -21.44 -23.93 -20.13
CA LEU A 9 -20.12 -23.52 -19.65
C LEU A 9 -19.78 -22.06 -19.97
N LEU A 10 -20.36 -21.51 -21.04
CA LEU A 10 -20.19 -20.09 -21.41
C LEU A 10 -21.02 -19.12 -20.54
N GLN A 11 -21.86 -19.63 -19.62
CA GLN A 11 -22.66 -18.78 -18.73
C GLN A 11 -21.96 -18.44 -17.41
N ILE A 12 -20.75 -18.97 -17.15
CA ILE A 12 -20.01 -18.63 -15.92
C ILE A 12 -19.56 -17.17 -16.03
N PRO A 13 -20.12 -16.25 -15.22
CA PRO A 13 -19.68 -14.87 -15.25
C PRO A 13 -18.33 -14.79 -14.52
N VAL A 14 -17.25 -14.64 -15.29
CA VAL A 14 -15.89 -14.46 -14.75
C VAL A 14 -15.72 -12.99 -14.35
N PHE A 15 -16.43 -12.54 -13.32
CA PHE A 15 -16.14 -11.25 -12.71
C PHE A 15 -15.02 -11.42 -11.69
N SER A 16 -13.77 -11.25 -12.14
CA SER A 16 -12.65 -11.02 -11.24
C SER A 16 -12.58 -9.53 -10.94
N TRP A 17 -12.97 -9.14 -9.73
CA TRP A 17 -12.80 -7.76 -9.26
C TRP A 17 -11.36 -7.63 -8.76
N ALA A 18 -10.53 -6.93 -9.53
CA ALA A 18 -9.19 -6.57 -9.09
C ALA A 18 -9.29 -5.26 -8.28
N VAL A 19 -8.93 -5.34 -7.00
CA VAL A 19 -8.89 -4.18 -6.10
C VAL A 19 -7.44 -3.81 -5.89
N THR A 20 -7.09 -2.58 -6.24
CA THR A 20 -5.75 -2.01 -6.00
C THR A 20 -5.85 -0.98 -4.88
N ILE A 21 -5.04 -1.14 -3.86
CA ILE A 21 -4.90 -0.17 -2.79
C ILE A 21 -3.69 0.70 -3.08
N ILE A 22 -3.88 2.01 -2.95
CA ILE A 22 -2.82 3.00 -3.10
C ILE A 22 -2.86 3.86 -1.84
N SER A 23 -1.76 3.91 -1.11
CA SER A 23 -1.59 4.78 0.06
C SER A 23 -0.44 5.74 -0.15
N ASP A 24 -0.62 6.98 0.28
CA ASP A 24 0.51 7.88 0.50
C ASP A 24 1.37 7.39 1.68
N LEU A 25 2.61 7.84 1.75
CA LEU A 25 3.57 7.51 2.80
C LEU A 25 3.62 8.58 3.88
N ASP A 26 3.96 9.82 3.49
CA ASP A 26 4.33 10.88 4.41
C ASP A 26 3.09 11.49 5.06
N ASP A 27 3.05 11.51 6.38
CA ASP A 27 1.89 11.94 7.19
C ASP A 27 0.58 11.17 6.93
N THR A 28 0.69 9.98 6.33
CA THR A 28 -0.40 8.99 6.19
C THR A 28 -0.03 7.68 6.88
N LEU A 29 1.03 7.02 6.40
CA LEU A 29 1.54 5.79 7.02
C LEU A 29 2.68 6.12 8.01
N LYS A 30 3.63 6.97 7.59
CA LYS A 30 4.78 7.40 8.39
C LYS A 30 4.52 8.77 9.00
N ILE A 31 4.89 8.94 10.27
CA ILE A 31 4.88 10.26 10.91
C ILE A 31 6.14 11.01 10.47
N THR A 32 5.98 11.97 9.56
CA THR A 32 7.04 12.81 9.03
C THR A 32 6.95 14.22 9.63
N ASN A 33 5.75 14.75 9.86
CA ASN A 33 5.44 16.14 10.25
C ASN A 33 5.91 17.15 9.20
N VAL A 34 5.41 17.02 7.97
CA VAL A 34 5.84 17.82 6.80
C VAL A 34 5.61 19.32 6.93
N LEU A 35 4.76 19.75 7.87
CA LEU A 35 4.48 21.16 8.15
C LEU A 35 5.63 21.86 8.90
N ASP A 36 6.45 21.11 9.66
CA ASP A 36 7.68 21.61 10.28
C ASP A 36 8.87 21.08 9.47
N ARG A 37 9.57 21.98 8.77
CA ARG A 37 10.64 21.59 7.84
C ARG A 37 11.80 20.86 8.52
N ASP A 38 12.20 21.31 9.70
CA ASP A 38 13.36 20.74 10.39
C ASP A 38 13.02 19.37 10.97
N GLU A 39 11.82 19.25 11.54
CA GLU A 39 11.31 17.98 12.01
C GLU A 39 11.05 17.00 10.85
N ALA A 40 10.49 17.47 9.73
CA ALA A 40 10.26 16.67 8.53
C ALA A 40 11.55 16.03 8.02
N ILE A 41 12.64 16.79 7.91
CA ILE A 41 13.93 16.26 7.46
C ILE A 41 14.46 15.21 8.44
N ARG A 42 14.44 15.53 9.75
CA ARG A 42 14.89 14.60 10.80
C ARG A 42 14.08 13.30 10.78
N ASN A 43 12.75 13.40 10.70
CA ASN A 43 11.87 12.25 10.69
C ASN A 43 11.97 11.46 9.39
N ALA A 44 12.09 12.12 8.25
CA ALA A 44 12.33 11.47 6.96
C ALA A 44 13.59 10.60 6.99
N LEU A 45 14.67 11.08 7.61
CA LEU A 45 15.96 10.40 7.67
C LEU A 45 16.06 9.30 8.74
N TYR A 46 15.47 9.54 9.91
CA TYR A 46 15.77 8.73 11.11
C TYR A 46 14.54 8.13 11.79
N SER A 47 13.35 8.71 11.62
CA SER A 47 12.15 8.20 12.28
C SER A 47 11.67 6.91 11.64
N LYS A 48 11.28 5.96 12.49
CA LYS A 48 10.54 4.75 12.13
C LYS A 48 9.14 4.74 12.75
N LYS A 49 8.58 5.89 13.07
CA LYS A 49 7.24 5.95 13.67
C LYS A 49 6.16 5.90 12.58
N ALA A 50 5.21 4.99 12.72
CA ALA A 50 3.99 4.96 11.92
C ALA A 50 2.80 5.50 12.73
N PHE A 51 1.74 5.92 12.05
CA PHE A 51 0.45 6.15 12.72
C PHE A 51 -0.07 4.82 13.24
N SER A 52 -0.53 4.82 14.50
CA SER A 52 -0.99 3.61 15.18
C SER A 52 -2.16 2.98 14.42
N GLY A 53 -2.10 1.65 14.23
CA GLY A 53 -3.13 0.87 13.52
C GLY A 53 -3.11 0.97 12.00
N PHE A 54 -2.40 1.94 11.41
CA PHE A 54 -2.35 2.09 9.95
C PHE A 54 -1.58 0.96 9.24
N PRO A 55 -0.42 0.49 9.75
CA PRO A 55 0.23 -0.70 9.21
C PRO A 55 -0.67 -1.93 9.24
N ASP A 56 -1.36 -2.17 10.36
CA ASP A 56 -2.27 -3.31 10.52
C ASP A 56 -3.46 -3.23 9.57
N LEU A 57 -4.02 -2.02 9.37
CA LEU A 57 -5.06 -1.77 8.40
C LEU A 57 -4.60 -2.12 6.97
N LEU A 58 -3.42 -1.62 6.56
CA LEU A 58 -2.90 -1.92 5.23
C LEU A 58 -2.61 -3.42 5.04
N PHE A 59 -2.12 -4.09 6.09
CA PHE A 59 -1.89 -5.54 6.09
C PHE A 59 -3.20 -6.31 5.94
N GLU A 60 -4.24 -5.95 6.70
CA GLU A 60 -5.56 -6.57 6.60
C GLU A 60 -6.17 -6.32 5.22
N MET A 61 -6.12 -5.08 4.72
CA MET A 61 -6.66 -4.76 3.40
C MET A 61 -5.90 -5.48 2.28
N GLN A 62 -4.60 -5.74 2.43
CA GLN A 62 -3.81 -6.52 1.47
C GLN A 62 -4.35 -7.94 1.28
N THR A 63 -5.04 -8.51 2.27
CA THR A 63 -5.64 -9.86 2.15
C THR A 63 -6.83 -9.91 1.19
N TYR A 64 -7.49 -8.77 0.96
CA TYR A 64 -8.65 -8.64 0.07
C TYR A 64 -8.34 -7.93 -1.25
N ALA A 65 -7.15 -7.33 -1.36
CA ALA A 65 -6.71 -6.60 -2.54
C ALA A 65 -5.80 -7.44 -3.43
N SER A 66 -5.86 -7.18 -4.74
CA SER A 66 -4.94 -7.74 -5.71
C SER A 66 -3.55 -7.14 -5.58
N ASP A 67 -3.48 -5.84 -5.27
CA ASP A 67 -2.23 -5.10 -5.15
C ASP A 67 -2.30 -4.04 -4.04
N LEU A 68 -1.15 -3.76 -3.43
CA LEU A 68 -0.95 -2.67 -2.48
C LEU A 68 0.30 -1.87 -2.89
N TYR A 69 0.11 -0.60 -3.18
CA TYR A 69 1.18 0.35 -3.51
C TYR A 69 1.28 1.44 -2.46
N ILE A 70 2.51 1.68 -1.99
CA ILE A 70 2.84 2.86 -1.19
C ILE A 70 3.51 3.88 -2.10
N LEU A 71 2.88 5.04 -2.24
CA LEU A 71 3.42 6.19 -2.97
C LEU A 71 4.19 7.09 -2.02
N SER A 72 5.29 7.67 -2.50
CA SER A 72 6.03 8.69 -1.75
C SER A 72 6.50 9.77 -2.72
N GLY A 73 6.25 11.02 -2.34
CA GLY A 73 6.78 12.21 -3.02
C GLY A 73 8.21 12.58 -2.59
N SER A 74 8.85 11.74 -1.75
CA SER A 74 10.17 12.04 -1.22
C SER A 74 11.28 12.00 -2.29
N PRO A 75 12.34 12.81 -2.13
CA PRO A 75 13.52 12.74 -3.01
C PRO A 75 14.11 11.34 -3.12
N SER A 76 14.56 10.96 -4.32
CA SER A 76 15.04 9.60 -4.63
C SER A 76 16.19 9.10 -3.74
N PHE A 77 17.01 10.00 -3.19
CA PHE A 77 18.09 9.63 -2.25
C PHE A 77 17.55 9.08 -0.92
N LEU A 78 16.30 9.36 -0.55
CA LEU A 78 15.64 8.83 0.65
C LEU A 78 15.06 7.43 0.45
N ARG A 79 15.09 6.87 -0.77
CA ARG A 79 14.48 5.57 -1.09
C ARG A 79 14.93 4.44 -0.16
N ARG A 80 16.21 4.43 0.26
CA ARG A 80 16.72 3.44 1.24
C ARG A 80 16.08 3.60 2.62
N ARG A 81 15.81 4.83 3.05
CA ARG A 81 15.14 5.13 4.32
C ARG A 81 13.67 4.74 4.27
N VAL A 82 12.99 5.04 3.16
CA VAL A 82 11.62 4.59 2.90
C VAL A 82 11.54 3.07 2.96
N ASN A 83 12.39 2.36 2.23
CA ASN A 83 12.40 0.89 2.25
C ASN A 83 12.69 0.33 3.65
N SER A 84 13.61 0.94 4.40
CA SER A 84 13.92 0.54 5.78
C SER A 84 12.75 0.78 6.74
N PHE A 85 11.95 1.81 6.51
CA PHE A 85 10.73 2.08 7.27
C PHE A 85 9.66 1.04 6.95
N LEU A 86 9.43 0.76 5.65
CA LEU A 86 8.45 -0.23 5.20
C LEU A 86 8.81 -1.64 5.69
N SER A 87 10.08 -2.03 5.64
CA SER A 87 10.52 -3.33 6.14
C SER A 87 10.43 -3.48 7.66
N HIS A 88 10.30 -2.37 8.41
CA HIS A 88 10.16 -2.39 9.86
C HIS A 88 8.72 -2.64 10.31
N HIS A 89 7.73 -2.36 9.46
CA HIS A 89 6.30 -2.45 9.76
C HIS A 89 5.56 -3.46 8.85
N LYS A 90 6.31 -4.31 8.16
CA LYS A 90 5.79 -5.53 7.54
C LYS A 90 5.90 -6.67 8.53
#